data_AF-A0A812S5Q8-F1
#
_entry.id   AF-A0A812S5Q8-F1
#
_cell.length_a   1.000
_cell.length_b   1.000
_cell.length_c   1.000
_cell.angle_alpha   90.00
_cell.angle_beta   90.00
_cell.angle_gamma   90.00
#
_symmetry.space_group_name_H-M   'P 1'
#
loop_
_entity.id
_entity.type
_entity.pdbx_description
1 polymer ?
#
loop_
_entity_poly.entity_id
_entity_poly.type
_entity_poly.pdbx_seq_one_letter_code
_entity_poly.pdbx_strand_id
1 'polypeptide(L)'
;MPVRETSTQTPTFSVSVPRLQDQARQKRADRYRLLVFTEVLLSFTDTDGDNIRLQKEGVAINEYVNDRLEIRRMQYFDIDVKARSYHDPTGRGWFRSTEDVQALVRKRDLMFLERDFLARCLMTVCGLKESSAYQVMMKAHTEGTAVVGTYDFETAEMYCAGLKAKGLSADILPVEDGD
;
A
#
# COMPACT_ATOMS: atom_id res chain seq x y z
N MET A 1 15.58 -84.56 -13.31
CA MET A 1 14.19 -84.04 -13.32
C MET A 1 14.17 -82.65 -12.69
N PRO A 2 13.31 -81.73 -13.16
CA PRO A 2 13.39 -80.28 -12.94
C PRO A 2 12.37 -79.75 -11.91
N VAL A 3 12.60 -78.56 -11.33
CA VAL A 3 11.55 -77.64 -10.85
C VAL A 3 12.10 -76.20 -10.96
N ARG A 4 11.88 -75.52 -12.10
CA ARG A 4 10.95 -74.39 -12.31
C ARG A 4 11.17 -73.17 -11.40
N GLU A 5 11.95 -72.21 -11.91
CA GLU A 5 11.96 -70.81 -11.46
C GLU A 5 10.76 -70.07 -12.07
N THR A 6 9.92 -69.48 -11.23
CA THR A 6 8.77 -68.68 -11.65
C THR A 6 9.20 -67.24 -11.91
N SER A 7 9.05 -66.85 -13.17
CA SER A 7 9.19 -65.47 -13.67
C SER A 7 7.96 -64.66 -13.24
N THR A 8 8.16 -63.63 -12.43
CA THR A 8 7.11 -62.66 -12.08
C THR A 8 7.27 -61.44 -13.00
N GLN A 9 6.37 -61.34 -13.98
CA GLN A 9 6.23 -60.16 -14.85
C GLN A 9 5.69 -58.99 -14.03
N THR A 10 6.45 -57.90 -13.97
CA THR A 10 5.97 -56.60 -13.46
C THR A 10 5.42 -55.80 -14.64
N PRO A 11 4.14 -55.37 -14.62
CA PRO A 11 3.58 -54.58 -15.71
C PRO A 11 4.14 -53.14 -15.69
N THR A 12 4.67 -52.74 -16.84
CA THR A 12 5.08 -51.37 -17.18
C THR A 12 3.85 -50.45 -17.16
N PHE A 13 3.70 -49.65 -16.10
CA PHE A 13 2.76 -48.53 -16.10
C PHE A 13 3.46 -47.31 -16.71
N SER A 14 3.16 -47.03 -17.98
CA SER A 14 3.46 -45.75 -18.60
C SER A 14 2.51 -44.69 -18.04
N VAL A 15 2.89 -44.05 -16.92
CA VAL A 15 2.21 -42.83 -16.47
C VAL A 15 2.72 -41.70 -17.36
N SER A 16 1.89 -41.32 -18.33
CA SER A 16 2.02 -40.09 -19.09
C SER A 16 2.04 -38.91 -18.11
N VAL A 17 3.22 -38.30 -17.95
CA VAL A 17 3.40 -37.06 -17.20
C VAL A 17 2.63 -35.96 -17.94
N PRO A 18 1.55 -35.38 -17.38
CA PRO A 18 1.02 -34.13 -17.91
C PRO A 18 2.11 -33.09 -17.67
N ARG A 19 2.56 -32.44 -18.73
CA ARG A 19 3.57 -31.38 -18.67
C ARG A 19 3.18 -30.37 -17.59
N LEU A 20 4.03 -30.21 -16.58
CA LEU A 20 4.03 -29.16 -15.55
C LEU A 20 4.26 -27.75 -16.15
N GLN A 21 3.69 -27.46 -17.31
CA GLN A 21 3.72 -26.14 -17.96
C GLN A 21 2.34 -25.47 -18.05
N ASP A 22 1.26 -26.18 -17.73
CA ASP A 22 -0.11 -25.69 -17.98
C ASP A 22 -0.86 -25.15 -16.74
N GLN A 23 -0.20 -24.88 -15.61
CA GLN A 23 -0.85 -24.31 -14.41
C GLN A 23 -0.38 -22.90 -13.98
N ALA A 24 0.45 -22.22 -14.77
CA ALA A 24 0.89 -20.84 -14.48
C ALA A 24 0.36 -19.80 -15.48
N ARG A 25 -0.72 -20.11 -16.20
CA ARG A 25 -1.49 -19.12 -16.96
C ARG A 25 -2.69 -18.67 -16.14
N GLN A 26 -2.41 -18.08 -14.96
CA GLN A 26 -3.31 -17.07 -14.40
C GLN A 26 -3.53 -16.09 -15.55
N LYS A 27 -4.76 -15.91 -16.04
CA LYS A 27 -5.05 -14.97 -17.14
C LYS A 27 -4.42 -13.63 -16.75
N ARG A 28 -3.28 -13.27 -17.36
CA ARG A 28 -2.71 -11.94 -17.20
C ARG A 28 -3.73 -11.01 -17.84
N ALA A 29 -4.26 -10.06 -17.07
CA ALA A 29 -5.06 -9.00 -17.64
C ALA A 29 -4.23 -8.27 -18.70
N ASP A 30 -4.90 -7.77 -19.74
CA ASP A 30 -4.22 -7.02 -20.80
C ASP A 30 -3.77 -5.64 -20.32
N ARG A 31 -4.45 -5.10 -19.29
CA ARG A 31 -4.19 -3.79 -18.72
C ARG A 31 -4.25 -3.80 -17.20
N TYR A 32 -3.49 -2.89 -16.59
CA TYR A 32 -3.40 -2.71 -15.14
C TYR A 32 -3.57 -1.24 -14.79
N ARG A 33 -4.37 -0.94 -13.76
CA ARG A 33 -4.47 0.37 -13.14
C ARG A 33 -3.33 0.53 -12.15
N LEU A 34 -2.53 1.57 -12.32
CA LEU A 34 -1.54 1.99 -11.32
C LEU A 34 -2.21 2.92 -10.31
N LEU A 35 -2.10 2.60 -9.04
CA LEU A 35 -2.66 3.35 -7.92
C LEU A 35 -1.55 3.96 -7.08
N VAL A 36 -1.82 5.14 -6.52
CA VAL A 36 -1.05 5.69 -5.38
C VAL A 36 -1.94 5.79 -4.17
N PHE A 37 -1.34 5.67 -2.99
CA PHE A 37 -2.04 5.77 -1.72
C PHE A 37 -1.45 6.89 -0.86
N THR A 38 -2.34 7.61 -0.17
CA THR A 38 -2.00 8.48 0.95
C THR A 38 -2.89 8.11 2.12
N GLU A 39 -2.57 8.57 3.32
CA GLU A 39 -3.41 8.32 4.48
C GLU A 39 -4.24 9.56 4.81
N VAL A 40 -5.54 9.36 4.99
CA VAL A 40 -6.49 10.43 5.35
C VAL A 40 -7.02 10.28 6.77
N LEU A 41 -6.77 9.14 7.40
CA LEU A 41 -7.21 8.84 8.76
C LEU A 41 -6.16 8.02 9.52
N LEU A 42 -5.77 8.52 10.68
CA LEU A 42 -4.96 7.78 11.65
C LEU A 42 -5.67 7.87 12.98
N SER A 43 -5.91 6.73 13.64
CA SER A 43 -6.47 6.73 14.99
C SER A 43 -5.90 5.62 15.84
N PHE A 44 -5.80 5.86 17.14
CA PHE A 44 -5.35 4.90 18.15
C PHE A 44 -5.94 5.27 19.51
N THR A 45 -5.82 4.37 20.49
CA THR A 45 -6.13 4.69 21.89
C THR A 45 -4.83 4.76 22.68
N ASP A 46 -4.59 5.88 23.33
CA ASP A 46 -3.39 6.13 24.11
C ASP A 46 -3.44 5.38 25.47
N THR A 47 -2.42 5.53 26.32
CA THR A 47 -2.38 4.85 27.62
C THR A 47 -3.43 5.29 28.62
N ASP A 48 -3.87 6.55 28.62
CA ASP A 48 -4.82 7.06 29.60
C ASP A 48 -6.30 6.82 29.20
N GLY A 49 -6.52 6.42 27.95
CA GLY A 49 -7.85 6.01 27.46
C GLY A 49 -8.39 6.92 26.37
N ASP A 50 -7.67 7.97 26.03
CA ASP A 50 -8.06 8.90 25.01
C ASP A 50 -8.00 8.28 23.62
N ASN A 51 -9.09 8.43 22.86
CA ASN A 51 -9.13 8.12 21.44
C ASN A 51 -8.56 9.31 20.67
N ILE A 52 -7.34 9.14 20.17
CA ILE A 52 -6.66 10.12 19.35
C ILE A 52 -6.96 9.81 17.89
N ARG A 53 -7.51 10.78 17.16
CA ARG A 53 -7.79 10.67 15.73
C ARG A 53 -7.22 11.87 14.98
N LEU A 54 -6.27 11.59 14.10
CA LEU A 54 -5.83 12.52 13.06
C LEU A 54 -6.67 12.30 11.82
N GLN A 55 -7.21 13.38 11.27
CA GLN A 55 -8.02 13.32 10.07
C GLN A 55 -7.62 14.42 9.09
N LYS A 56 -7.51 14.03 7.82
CA LYS A 56 -7.21 14.93 6.72
C LYS A 56 -8.50 15.49 6.15
N GLU A 57 -8.65 16.81 6.19
CA GLU A 57 -9.78 17.55 5.64
C GLU A 57 -9.26 18.49 4.55
N GLY A 58 -9.36 18.02 3.30
CA GLY A 58 -8.71 18.65 2.17
C GLY A 58 -7.19 18.59 2.33
N VAL A 59 -6.58 19.72 2.64
CA VAL A 59 -5.12 19.85 2.80
C VAL A 59 -4.68 20.03 4.26
N ALA A 60 -5.63 20.21 5.17
CA ALA A 60 -5.37 20.36 6.59
C ALA A 60 -5.41 18.99 7.26
N ILE A 61 -4.51 18.76 8.21
CA ILE A 61 -4.60 17.64 9.15
C ILE A 61 -5.10 18.21 10.46
N ASN A 62 -6.16 17.63 11.01
CA ASN A 62 -6.73 18.03 12.28
C ASN A 62 -6.61 16.86 13.27
N GLU A 63 -6.46 17.18 14.55
CA GLU A 63 -6.49 16.21 15.64
C GLU A 63 -7.77 16.32 16.44
N TYR A 64 -8.39 15.18 16.66
CA TYR A 64 -9.55 15.01 17.49
C TYR A 64 -9.20 14.09 18.67
N VAL A 65 -9.51 14.52 19.88
CA VAL A 65 -9.38 13.73 21.10
C VAL A 65 -10.78 13.43 21.62
N ASN A 66 -11.14 12.15 21.70
CA ASN A 66 -12.48 11.72 22.10
C ASN A 66 -13.60 12.45 21.31
N ASP A 67 -13.44 12.49 19.98
CA ASP A 67 -14.31 13.17 19.02
C ASP A 67 -14.38 14.70 19.11
N ARG A 68 -13.60 15.33 20.00
CA ARG A 68 -13.50 16.79 20.09
C ARG A 68 -12.28 17.29 19.34
N LEU A 69 -12.47 18.32 18.53
CA LEU A 69 -11.38 18.94 17.77
C LEU A 69 -10.47 19.73 18.71
N GLU A 70 -9.24 19.24 18.90
CA GLU A 70 -8.24 19.86 19.78
C GLU A 70 -7.21 20.66 18.97
N ILE A 71 -6.74 20.12 17.84
CA ILE A 71 -5.76 20.82 16.98
C ILE A 71 -6.32 21.00 15.57
N ARG A 72 -6.31 22.25 15.11
CA ARG A 72 -6.61 22.61 13.72
C ARG A 72 -5.32 22.81 12.94
N ARG A 73 -5.25 22.26 11.73
CA ARG A 73 -4.09 22.43 10.82
C ARG A 73 -2.77 22.07 11.51
N MET A 74 -2.73 20.90 12.12
CA MET A 74 -1.54 20.34 12.75
C MET A 74 -0.37 20.31 11.76
N GLN A 75 0.79 20.78 12.21
CA GLN A 75 1.99 20.92 11.39
C GLN A 75 2.92 19.71 11.49
N TYR A 76 2.89 19.02 12.62
CA TYR A 76 3.73 17.85 12.87
C TYR A 76 3.01 16.89 13.81
N PHE A 77 3.40 15.62 13.73
CA PHE A 77 3.02 14.60 14.68
C PHE A 77 4.19 13.61 14.78
N ASP A 78 5.06 13.82 15.77
CA ASP A 78 6.28 13.05 15.90
C ASP A 78 6.02 11.76 16.67
N ILE A 79 6.58 10.66 16.20
CA ILE A 79 6.45 9.35 16.84
C ILE A 79 7.84 8.85 17.20
N ASP A 80 8.09 8.65 18.49
CA ASP A 80 9.25 7.94 19.00
C ASP A 80 8.89 6.47 19.19
N VAL A 81 9.35 5.64 18.26
CA VAL A 81 9.13 4.19 18.27
C VAL A 81 9.76 3.53 19.50
N LYS A 82 10.94 3.98 19.93
CA LYS A 82 11.68 3.36 21.05
C LYS A 82 11.01 3.67 22.37
N ALA A 83 10.61 4.92 22.57
CA ALA A 83 9.90 5.37 23.75
C ALA A 83 8.41 5.01 23.75
N ARG A 84 7.87 4.56 22.60
CA ARG A 84 6.43 4.37 22.37
C ARG A 84 5.61 5.60 22.75
N SER A 85 6.11 6.78 22.37
CA SER A 85 5.45 8.05 22.64
C SER A 85 5.24 8.84 21.35
N TYR A 86 4.29 9.76 21.38
CA TYR A 86 4.10 10.74 20.31
C TYR A 86 4.13 12.16 20.86
N HIS A 87 4.41 13.12 19.98
CA HIS A 87 4.42 14.53 20.29
C HIS A 87 3.69 15.32 19.21
N ASP A 88 2.74 16.13 19.65
CA ASP A 88 1.96 17.05 18.85
C ASP A 88 2.19 18.49 19.37
N PRO A 89 1.63 19.52 18.71
CA PRO A 89 1.78 20.92 19.15
C PRO A 89 1.34 21.25 20.58
N THR A 90 0.47 20.43 21.19
CA THR A 90 -0.09 20.67 22.52
C THR A 90 0.63 19.87 23.62
N GLY A 91 1.25 18.73 23.28
CA GLY A 91 1.88 17.91 24.30
C GLY A 91 2.44 16.59 23.80
N ARG A 92 2.62 15.66 24.74
CA ARG A 92 3.14 14.32 24.50
C ARG A 92 2.19 13.31 25.12
N GLY A 93 1.93 12.23 24.40
CA GLY A 93 1.23 11.06 24.92
C GLY A 93 2.01 9.77 24.68
N TRP A 94 1.45 8.66 25.16
CA TRP A 94 2.06 7.33 25.06
C TRP A 94 1.11 6.33 24.42
N PHE A 95 1.65 5.50 23.54
CA PHE A 95 0.89 4.43 22.92
C PHE A 95 0.71 3.27 23.90
N ARG A 96 -0.48 2.66 23.93
CA ARG A 96 -0.69 1.37 24.63
C ARG A 96 0.27 0.33 24.10
N SER A 97 0.64 -0.63 24.93
CA SER A 97 1.54 -1.74 24.53
C SER A 97 1.00 -2.58 23.37
N THR A 98 -0.32 -2.59 23.16
CA THR A 98 -1.01 -3.32 22.08
C THR A 98 -0.95 -2.62 20.73
N GLU A 99 -0.65 -1.32 20.69
CA GLU A 99 -0.61 -0.57 19.42
C GLU A 99 0.60 -0.98 18.57
N ASP A 100 0.36 -1.18 17.26
CA ASP A 100 1.42 -1.32 16.27
C ASP A 100 1.98 0.06 15.90
N VAL A 101 2.96 0.51 16.67
CA VAL A 101 3.62 1.81 16.49
C VAL A 101 4.28 1.91 15.11
N GLN A 102 4.75 0.80 14.54
CA GLN A 102 5.35 0.82 13.19
C GLN A 102 4.29 1.05 12.11
N ALA A 103 3.09 0.47 12.27
CA ALA A 103 1.97 0.80 11.39
C ALA A 103 1.56 2.28 11.51
N LEU A 104 1.52 2.82 12.73
CA LEU A 104 1.19 4.23 12.96
C LEU A 104 2.22 5.18 12.33
N VAL A 105 3.51 4.85 12.42
CA VAL A 105 4.60 5.57 11.71
C VAL A 105 4.33 5.61 10.20
N ARG A 106 4.03 4.47 9.58
CA ARG A 106 3.74 4.41 8.13
C ARG A 106 2.52 5.25 7.77
N LYS A 107 1.44 5.14 8.56
CA LYS A 107 0.22 5.93 8.37
C LYS A 107 0.49 7.43 8.48
N ARG A 108 1.23 7.85 9.51
CA ARG A 108 1.65 9.24 9.69
C ARG A 108 2.46 9.72 8.49
N ASP A 109 3.46 8.97 8.05
CA ASP A 109 4.31 9.37 6.92
C ASP A 109 3.50 9.57 5.63
N LEU A 110 2.54 8.67 5.36
CA LEU A 110 1.62 8.81 4.23
C LEU A 110 0.62 9.97 4.40
N MET A 111 0.22 10.27 5.63
CA MET A 111 -0.66 11.40 5.93
C MET A 111 0.05 12.75 5.72
N PHE A 112 1.32 12.83 6.11
CA PHE A 112 2.16 14.02 6.00
C PHE A 112 2.97 14.11 4.70
N LEU A 113 2.79 13.17 3.77
CA LEU A 113 3.44 13.18 2.46
C LEU A 113 3.26 14.55 1.78
N GLU A 114 4.34 15.16 1.30
CA GLU A 114 4.25 16.45 0.63
C GLU A 114 3.63 16.33 -0.76
N ARG A 115 2.65 17.20 -1.04
CA ARG A 115 1.95 17.28 -2.33
C ARG A 115 2.92 17.50 -3.49
N ASP A 116 3.85 18.43 -3.34
CA ASP A 116 4.84 18.75 -4.37
C ASP A 116 5.82 17.60 -4.59
N PHE A 117 6.11 16.82 -3.56
CA PHE A 117 6.91 15.60 -3.71
C PHE A 117 6.15 14.53 -4.51
N LEU A 118 4.89 14.27 -4.17
CA LEU A 118 4.05 13.33 -4.91
C LEU A 118 3.89 13.75 -6.39
N ALA A 119 3.54 15.00 -6.65
CA ALA A 119 3.39 15.52 -8.01
C ALA A 119 4.68 15.40 -8.83
N ARG A 120 5.84 15.75 -8.25
CA ARG A 120 7.14 15.58 -8.92
C ARG A 120 7.46 14.13 -9.23
N CYS A 121 7.16 13.20 -8.31
CA CYS A 121 7.37 11.77 -8.56
C CYS A 121 6.47 11.27 -9.69
N LEU A 122 5.21 11.69 -9.74
CA LEU A 122 4.29 11.35 -10.83
C LEU A 122 4.79 11.84 -12.19
N MET A 123 5.35 13.05 -12.26
CA MET A 123 5.92 13.59 -13.50
C MET A 123 7.21 12.87 -13.91
N THR A 124 8.13 12.67 -12.95
CA THR A 124 9.49 12.16 -13.25
C THR A 124 9.56 10.65 -13.40
N VAL A 125 8.72 9.90 -12.66
CA VAL A 125 8.67 8.43 -12.73
C VAL A 125 7.68 7.97 -13.79
N CYS A 126 6.46 8.54 -13.80
CA CYS A 126 5.37 8.07 -14.66
C CYS A 126 5.21 8.90 -15.95
N GLY A 127 6.04 9.93 -16.16
CA GLY A 127 5.98 10.79 -17.33
C GLY A 127 4.71 11.63 -17.44
N LEU A 128 3.96 11.83 -16.35
CA LEU A 128 2.74 12.62 -16.39
C LEU A 128 3.04 14.10 -16.67
N LYS A 129 2.14 14.74 -17.42
CA LYS A 129 2.12 16.20 -17.54
C LYS A 129 1.73 16.82 -16.20
N GLU A 130 2.18 18.06 -15.96
CA GLU A 130 1.94 18.79 -14.72
C GLU A 130 0.46 18.82 -14.31
N SER A 131 -0.45 19.12 -15.25
CA SER A 131 -1.89 19.16 -14.95
C SER A 131 -2.46 17.81 -14.52
N SER A 132 -2.06 16.71 -15.17
CA SER A 132 -2.48 15.36 -14.81
C SER A 132 -1.88 14.94 -13.45
N ALA A 133 -0.60 15.22 -13.23
CA ALA A 133 0.07 14.93 -11.96
C ALA A 133 -0.60 15.69 -10.80
N TYR A 134 -0.96 16.96 -11.01
CA TYR A 134 -1.70 17.76 -10.03
C TYR A 134 -3.06 17.15 -9.70
N GLN A 135 -3.84 16.74 -10.70
CA GLN A 135 -5.16 16.12 -10.50
C GLN A 135 -5.07 14.81 -9.72
N VAL A 136 -4.13 13.92 -10.09
CA VAL A 136 -3.90 12.65 -9.38
C VAL A 136 -3.46 12.90 -7.94
N MET A 137 -2.52 13.83 -7.73
CA MET A 137 -2.06 14.22 -6.39
C MET A 137 -3.20 14.75 -5.51
N MET A 138 -4.00 15.67 -6.04
CA MET A 138 -5.11 16.26 -5.29
C MET A 138 -6.11 15.17 -4.89
N LYS A 139 -6.48 14.31 -5.83
CA LYS A 139 -7.40 13.19 -5.58
C LYS A 139 -6.86 12.24 -4.51
N ALA A 140 -5.58 11.86 -4.62
CA ALA A 140 -4.97 10.95 -3.65
C ALA A 140 -4.99 11.53 -2.25
N HIS A 141 -4.70 12.83 -2.10
CA HIS A 141 -4.70 13.53 -0.81
C HIS A 141 -6.09 13.72 -0.20
N THR A 142 -7.13 13.82 -1.02
CA THR A 142 -8.51 14.01 -0.55
C THR A 142 -9.21 12.69 -0.26
N GLU A 143 -8.94 11.66 -1.05
CA GLU A 143 -9.64 10.37 -1.01
C GLU A 143 -8.81 9.24 -0.40
N GLY A 144 -7.51 9.47 -0.14
CA GLY A 144 -6.56 8.43 0.30
C GLY A 144 -6.01 7.56 -0.83
N THR A 145 -6.59 7.64 -2.03
CA THR A 145 -6.09 6.90 -3.20
C THR A 145 -6.40 7.61 -4.51
N ALA A 146 -5.59 7.36 -5.53
CA ALA A 146 -5.88 7.80 -6.89
C ALA A 146 -5.29 6.85 -7.92
N VAL A 147 -6.00 6.71 -9.04
CA VAL A 147 -5.50 6.04 -10.25
C VAL A 147 -4.58 7.02 -10.98
N VAL A 148 -3.32 6.63 -11.17
CA VAL A 148 -2.33 7.36 -11.96
C VAL A 148 -2.63 7.23 -13.45
N GLY A 149 -2.99 6.01 -13.86
CA GLY A 149 -3.25 5.67 -15.25
C GLY A 149 -3.48 4.17 -15.41
N THR A 150 -3.72 3.76 -16.65
CA THR A 150 -3.89 2.35 -17.01
C THR A 150 -2.87 1.97 -18.07
N TYR A 151 -2.05 0.97 -17.80
CA TYR A 151 -0.88 0.60 -18.59
C TYR A 151 -0.88 -0.91 -18.89
N ASP A 152 -0.02 -1.36 -19.78
CA ASP A 152 0.36 -2.78 -19.82
C ASP A 152 1.12 -3.18 -18.55
N PHE A 153 1.29 -4.49 -18.33
CA PHE A 153 1.91 -5.01 -17.12
C PHE A 153 3.34 -4.50 -16.90
N GLU A 154 4.18 -4.51 -17.94
CA GLU A 154 5.60 -4.15 -17.84
C GLU A 154 5.76 -2.67 -17.45
N THR A 155 5.01 -1.78 -18.11
CA THR A 155 5.01 -0.35 -17.80
C THR A 155 4.43 -0.09 -16.41
N ALA A 156 3.32 -0.75 -16.04
CA ALA A 156 2.71 -0.59 -14.72
C ALA A 156 3.67 -1.04 -13.60
N GLU A 157 4.34 -2.18 -13.77
CA GLU A 157 5.31 -2.71 -12.82
C GLU A 157 6.52 -1.78 -12.68
N MET A 158 7.09 -1.32 -13.81
CA MET A 158 8.22 -0.38 -13.83
C MET A 158 7.88 0.91 -13.07
N TYR A 159 6.73 1.52 -13.34
CA TYR A 159 6.29 2.73 -12.64
C TYR A 159 6.01 2.47 -11.15
N CYS A 160 5.33 1.37 -10.82
CA CYS A 160 5.05 0.99 -9.44
C CYS A 160 6.35 0.82 -8.64
N ALA A 161 7.32 0.09 -9.18
CA ALA A 161 8.63 -0.09 -8.57
C ALA A 161 9.37 1.26 -8.41
N GLY A 162 9.34 2.12 -9.43
CA GLY A 162 9.94 3.45 -9.38
C GLY A 162 9.33 4.36 -8.29
N LEU A 163 8.01 4.35 -8.14
CA LEU A 163 7.32 5.11 -7.08
C LEU A 163 7.67 4.56 -5.69
N LYS A 164 7.65 3.24 -5.51
CA LYS A 164 8.06 2.58 -4.26
C LYS A 164 9.51 2.89 -3.88
N ALA A 165 10.41 2.92 -4.86
CA ALA A 165 11.81 3.30 -4.64
C ALA A 165 11.98 4.77 -4.19
N LYS A 166 11.00 5.63 -4.45
CA LYS A 166 10.94 7.01 -3.92
C LYS A 166 10.28 7.10 -2.53
N GLY A 167 9.86 5.97 -1.95
CA GLY A 167 9.17 5.92 -0.66
C GLY A 167 7.67 6.16 -0.74
N LEU A 168 7.08 6.16 -1.94
CA LEU A 168 5.63 6.28 -2.11
C LEU A 168 4.95 4.92 -1.92
N SER A 169 3.71 4.95 -1.43
CA SER A 169 2.83 3.77 -1.44
C SER A 169 2.09 3.71 -2.78
N ALA A 170 2.30 2.62 -3.52
CA ALA A 170 1.69 2.40 -4.82
C ALA A 170 1.38 0.91 -5.03
N ASP A 171 0.42 0.61 -5.90
CA ASP A 171 0.11 -0.76 -6.29
C ASP A 171 -0.50 -0.83 -7.69
N ILE A 172 -0.53 -2.02 -8.28
CA ILE A 172 -1.16 -2.26 -9.59
C ILE A 172 -2.29 -3.26 -9.47
N LEU A 173 -3.43 -2.95 -10.08
CA LEU A 173 -4.58 -3.85 -10.12
C LEU A 173 -4.91 -4.21 -11.57
N PRO A 174 -5.21 -5.49 -11.88
CA PRO A 174 -5.69 -5.87 -13.20
C PRO A 174 -7.00 -5.14 -13.51
N VAL A 175 -7.16 -4.73 -14.77
CA VAL A 175 -8.44 -4.21 -15.27
C VAL A 175 -9.23 -5.38 -15.81
N GLU A 176 -10.42 -5.61 -15.27
CA GLU A 176 -11.36 -6.58 -15.83
C GLU A 176 -12.05 -5.95 -17.05
N ASP A 177 -12.27 -6.74 -18.10
CA ASP A 177 -12.99 -6.29 -19.29
C ASP A 177 -14.45 -5.99 -18.92
N GLY A 178 -14.80 -4.72 -18.72
CA GLY A 178 -16.18 -4.31 -18.41
C GLY A 178 -16.42 -2.89 -17.87
N ASP A 179 -15.37 -2.15 -17.51
CA ASP A 179 -15.45 -0.74 -17.02
C ASP A 179 -15.33 0.31 -18.15
#